data_AF-A0A7J9MC69-F1
#
_entry.id   AF-A0A7J9MC69-F1
#
_cell.length_a   1.000
_cell.length_b   1.000
_cell.length_c   1.000
_cell.angle_alpha   90.00
_cell.angle_beta   90.00
_cell.angle_gamma   90.00
#
_symmetry.space_group_name_H-M   'P 1'
#
loop_
_entity.id
_entity.type
_entity.pdbx_description
1 polymer ?
#
loop_
_entity_poly.entity_id
_entity_poly.type
_entity_poly.pdbx_seq_one_letter_code
_entity_poly.pdbx_strand_id
1 'polypeptide(L)'
;MGYFFEELTTALRDYVGRETPLYFAQWLTYHYKNSKGEGIEIYLKREDPNHGSTYKINNAIAQAMIAKWMGWNSILAATGDVQHGHLRAEVEFIDETFKDGSSEAIRALMGNLETKYYLVGTTVGPHPCPSMVWSGSNALGLFHEFINDEDVRLIGVEAAGLENPGVGPKVRFLKEIGREKFHTTTSEEAIATYRRLCQLEGIFQALEASHALAFLEKLCPTLPNGTKVVVNLSSRRDKDATIVFQYQPDQLID
;
A
#
# COMPACT_ATOMS: atom_id res chain seq x y z
N MET A 1 10.46 23.36 -15.79
CA MET A 1 9.76 23.01 -14.53
C MET A 1 8.25 22.97 -14.70
N GLY A 2 7.57 24.06 -15.10
CA GLY A 2 6.09 24.09 -15.21
C GLY A 2 5.47 23.01 -16.12
N TYR A 3 6.05 22.81 -17.32
CA TYR A 3 5.53 21.85 -18.30
C TYR A 3 5.53 20.39 -17.80
N PHE A 4 6.56 19.97 -17.04
CA PHE A 4 6.64 18.61 -16.51
C PHE A 4 5.54 18.33 -15.48
N PHE A 5 5.30 19.26 -14.57
CA PHE A 5 4.26 19.11 -13.55
C PHE A 5 2.86 19.11 -14.18
N GLU A 6 2.65 19.86 -15.26
CA GLU A 6 1.39 19.86 -16.00
C GLU A 6 1.16 18.53 -16.74
N GLU A 7 2.18 17.99 -17.40
CA GLU A 7 2.12 16.65 -18.03
C GLU A 7 1.87 15.56 -16.98
N LEU A 8 2.56 15.62 -15.83
CA LEU A 8 2.38 14.65 -14.74
C LEU A 8 0.99 14.74 -14.12
N THR A 9 0.50 15.96 -13.89
CA THR A 9 -0.86 16.18 -13.36
C THR A 9 -1.91 15.64 -14.32
N THR A 10 -1.74 15.87 -15.62
CA THR A 10 -2.60 15.34 -16.66
C THR A 10 -2.59 13.81 -16.67
N ALA A 11 -1.40 13.20 -16.58
CA ALA A 11 -1.26 11.74 -16.52
C ALA A 11 -1.90 11.13 -15.26
N LEU A 12 -1.72 11.77 -14.10
CA LEU A 12 -2.36 11.33 -12.85
C LEU A 12 -3.89 11.42 -12.92
N ARG A 13 -4.43 12.46 -13.55
CA ARG A 13 -5.88 12.62 -13.70
C ARG A 13 -6.45 11.67 -14.75
N ASP A 14 -5.93 11.72 -15.97
CA ASP A 14 -6.56 11.12 -17.15
C ASP A 14 -6.17 9.66 -17.37
N TYR A 15 -4.98 9.24 -16.91
CA TYR A 15 -4.52 7.85 -17.03
C TYR A 15 -4.64 7.08 -15.72
N VAL A 16 -4.18 7.66 -14.60
CA VAL A 16 -4.26 6.97 -13.30
C VAL A 16 -5.67 7.01 -12.71
N GLY A 17 -6.45 8.06 -12.99
CA GLY A 17 -7.81 8.23 -12.46
C GLY A 17 -7.86 8.96 -11.12
N ARG A 18 -6.89 9.85 -10.85
CA ARG A 18 -6.92 10.74 -9.68
C ARG A 18 -7.89 11.91 -9.90
N GLU A 19 -8.48 12.49 -8.85
CA GLU A 19 -8.33 12.10 -7.44
C GLU A 19 -9.17 10.89 -7.05
N THR A 20 -8.62 10.09 -6.15
CA THR A 20 -9.30 8.93 -5.56
C THR A 20 -10.31 9.36 -4.49
N PRO A 21 -11.49 8.72 -4.41
CA PRO A 21 -12.52 9.12 -3.46
C PRO A 21 -12.11 8.84 -2.00
N LEU A 22 -12.58 9.70 -1.10
CA LEU A 22 -12.63 9.42 0.34
C LEU A 22 -14.03 8.89 0.67
N TYR A 23 -14.13 7.58 0.85
CA TYR A 23 -15.40 6.87 1.02
C TYR A 23 -15.80 6.80 2.49
N PHE A 24 -16.98 7.30 2.85
CA PHE A 24 -17.52 7.09 4.20
C PHE A 24 -18.04 5.65 4.32
N ALA A 25 -17.38 4.83 5.15
CA ALA A 25 -17.73 3.44 5.35
C ALA A 25 -18.87 3.34 6.36
N GLN A 26 -20.09 3.49 5.87
CA GLN A 26 -21.29 3.60 6.68
C GLN A 26 -21.52 2.35 7.54
N TRP A 27 -21.44 1.16 6.93
CA TRP A 27 -21.74 -0.11 7.60
C TRP A 27 -20.62 -0.52 8.56
N LEU A 28 -19.37 -0.27 8.18
CA LEU A 28 -18.22 -0.45 9.06
C LEU A 28 -18.27 0.52 10.24
N THR A 29 -18.67 1.77 10.00
CA THR A 29 -18.90 2.76 11.07
C THR A 29 -19.98 2.28 12.03
N TYR A 30 -21.11 1.77 11.52
CA TYR A 30 -22.15 1.20 12.38
C TYR A 30 -21.68 -0.02 13.16
N HIS A 31 -20.81 -0.85 12.58
CA HIS A 31 -20.24 -2.01 13.25
C HIS A 31 -19.47 -1.64 14.53
N TYR A 32 -18.71 -0.54 14.52
CA TYR A 32 -17.93 -0.08 15.66
C TYR A 32 -18.67 0.87 16.61
N LYS A 33 -19.89 1.28 16.27
CA LYS A 33 -20.72 2.09 17.16
C LYS A 33 -21.33 1.22 18.26
N ASN A 34 -21.43 1.79 19.45
CA ASN A 34 -22.10 1.15 20.58
C ASN A 34 -23.63 1.14 20.39
N SER A 35 -24.36 0.51 21.32
CA SER A 35 -25.82 0.41 21.28
C SER A 35 -26.57 1.76 21.34
N LYS A 36 -25.88 2.85 21.73
CA LYS A 36 -26.41 4.22 21.74
C LYS A 36 -26.10 4.98 20.44
N GLY A 37 -25.42 4.36 19.48
CA GLY A 37 -24.98 4.98 18.24
C GLY A 37 -23.75 5.88 18.39
N GLU A 38 -23.09 5.85 19.55
CA GLU A 38 -21.86 6.57 19.83
C GLU A 38 -20.66 5.72 19.38
N GLY A 39 -19.66 6.36 18.80
CA GLY A 39 -18.46 5.70 18.30
C GLY A 39 -17.73 6.60 17.33
N ILE A 40 -16.80 6.00 16.59
CA ILE A 40 -16.01 6.72 15.60
C ILE A 40 -16.74 6.80 14.25
N GLU A 41 -16.24 7.64 13.36
CA GLU A 41 -16.59 7.65 11.94
C GLU A 41 -15.40 7.16 11.11
N ILE A 42 -15.62 6.19 10.23
CA ILE A 42 -14.56 5.59 9.43
C ILE A 42 -14.68 6.05 7.98
N TYR A 43 -13.58 6.58 7.47
CA TYR A 43 -13.41 6.98 6.08
C TYR A 43 -12.31 6.16 5.45
N LEU A 44 -12.54 5.65 4.25
CA LEU A 44 -11.59 4.85 3.49
C LEU A 44 -11.03 5.71 2.36
N LYS A 45 -9.72 5.96 2.37
CA LYS A 45 -9.03 6.55 1.22
C LYS A 45 -8.84 5.45 0.18
N ARG A 46 -9.55 5.56 -0.94
CA ARG A 46 -9.70 4.48 -1.93
C ARG A 46 -8.60 4.54 -2.98
N GLU A 47 -7.40 4.02 -2.73
CA GLU A 47 -6.38 3.91 -3.78
C GLU A 47 -6.56 2.68 -4.69
N ASP A 48 -7.54 1.84 -4.37
CA ASP A 48 -7.95 0.65 -5.13
C ASP A 48 -8.61 0.90 -6.51
N PRO A 49 -9.26 2.04 -6.82
CA PRO A 49 -9.80 2.32 -8.15
C PRO A 49 -8.78 2.94 -9.11
N ASN A 50 -7.56 3.24 -8.66
CA ASN A 50 -6.50 3.72 -9.54
C ASN A 50 -6.25 2.74 -10.70
N HIS A 51 -5.75 3.23 -11.83
CA HIS A 51 -5.27 2.35 -12.90
C HIS A 51 -4.19 1.39 -12.38
N GLY A 52 -4.37 0.09 -12.61
CA GLY A 52 -3.54 -0.95 -11.99
C GLY A 52 -3.95 -1.34 -10.56
N SER A 53 -5.07 -0.82 -10.07
CA SER A 53 -5.71 -1.14 -8.79
C SER A 53 -4.83 -0.94 -7.55
N THR A 54 -3.85 -0.03 -7.61
CA THR A 54 -2.87 0.19 -6.54
C THR A 54 -2.35 1.63 -6.50
N TYR A 55 -1.99 2.11 -5.30
CA TYR A 55 -1.30 3.38 -5.08
C TYR A 55 0.09 3.47 -5.76
N LYS A 56 0.71 2.33 -6.11
CA LYS A 56 2.09 2.28 -6.65
C LYS A 56 2.22 2.93 -8.03
N ILE A 57 1.14 2.96 -8.81
CA ILE A 57 1.11 3.58 -10.14
C ILE A 57 1.49 5.07 -10.09
N ASN A 58 1.17 5.76 -8.99
CA ASN A 58 1.50 7.18 -8.78
C ASN A 58 3.02 7.43 -8.86
N ASN A 59 3.79 6.56 -8.20
CA ASN A 59 5.24 6.64 -8.21
C ASN A 59 5.83 6.12 -9.54
N ALA A 60 5.22 5.08 -10.13
CA ALA A 60 5.70 4.47 -11.36
C ALA A 60 5.62 5.44 -12.54
N ILE A 61 4.49 6.14 -12.70
CA ILE A 61 4.31 7.08 -13.79
C ILE A 61 5.22 8.30 -13.64
N ALA A 62 5.39 8.81 -12.41
CA ALA A 62 6.29 9.93 -12.14
C ALA A 62 7.74 9.57 -12.50
N GLN A 63 8.22 8.40 -12.06
CA GLN A 63 9.55 7.91 -12.37
C GLN A 63 9.75 7.62 -13.86
N ALA A 64 8.78 7.02 -14.54
CA ALA A 64 8.83 6.78 -15.97
C ALA A 64 8.89 8.09 -16.77
N MET A 65 8.14 9.12 -16.34
CA MET A 65 8.18 10.44 -16.97
C MET A 65 9.51 11.15 -16.72
N ILE A 66 10.07 11.04 -15.51
CA ILE A 66 11.43 11.53 -15.22
C ILE A 66 12.42 10.82 -16.14
N ALA A 67 12.30 9.51 -16.32
CA ALA A 67 13.21 8.76 -17.15
C ALA A 67 13.17 9.18 -18.62
N LYS A 68 11.97 9.34 -19.16
CA LYS A 68 11.74 9.93 -20.48
C LYS A 68 12.35 11.33 -20.59
N TRP A 69 12.19 12.17 -19.57
CA TRP A 69 12.69 13.55 -19.58
C TRP A 69 14.23 13.62 -19.50
N MET A 70 14.85 12.68 -18.78
CA MET A 70 16.31 12.54 -18.68
C MET A 70 16.94 11.87 -19.91
N GLY A 71 16.12 11.39 -20.86
CA GLY A 71 16.59 10.74 -22.09
C GLY A 71 16.95 9.26 -21.92
N TRP A 72 16.60 8.63 -20.79
CA TRP A 72 16.74 7.19 -20.63
C TRP A 72 15.72 6.47 -21.53
N ASN A 73 16.19 5.42 -22.21
CA ASN A 73 15.41 4.69 -23.21
C ASN A 73 14.99 3.28 -22.75
N SER A 74 15.46 2.86 -21.57
CA SER A 74 15.14 1.57 -20.97
C SER A 74 14.85 1.74 -19.47
N ILE A 75 13.85 0.98 -18.98
CA ILE A 75 13.44 0.99 -17.57
C ILE A 75 13.60 -0.43 -17.02
N LEU A 76 14.33 -0.59 -15.93
CA LEU A 76 14.39 -1.83 -15.17
C LEU A 76 13.53 -1.75 -13.92
N ALA A 77 12.89 -2.85 -13.60
CA ALA A 77 12.09 -2.98 -12.39
C ALA A 77 12.24 -4.41 -11.85
N ALA A 78 12.46 -4.55 -10.55
CA ALA A 78 12.35 -5.82 -9.86
C ALA A 78 10.90 -6.04 -9.41
N THR A 79 10.39 -7.26 -9.52
CA THR A 79 9.00 -7.59 -9.18
C THR A 79 8.90 -8.94 -8.49
N GLY A 80 8.10 -9.05 -7.41
CA GLY A 80 7.85 -10.30 -6.69
C GLY A 80 6.53 -11.02 -7.05
N ASP A 81 5.65 -10.39 -7.82
CA ASP A 81 4.43 -11.01 -8.40
C ASP A 81 4.14 -10.34 -9.76
N VAL A 82 3.57 -11.09 -10.69
CA VAL A 82 3.30 -10.64 -12.05
C VAL A 82 1.88 -10.07 -12.07
N GLN A 83 1.78 -8.75 -11.88
CA GLN A 83 0.57 -7.99 -12.20
C GLN A 83 0.74 -7.05 -13.42
N HIS A 84 1.92 -7.05 -14.05
CA HIS A 84 2.19 -6.13 -15.16
C HIS A 84 2.51 -6.89 -16.45
N GLY A 85 1.47 -7.34 -17.15
CA GLY A 85 1.53 -7.86 -18.52
C GLY A 85 1.20 -6.81 -19.61
N HIS A 86 1.07 -5.53 -19.25
CA HIS A 86 0.55 -4.49 -20.18
C HIS A 86 1.46 -3.27 -20.35
N LEU A 87 2.65 -3.23 -19.72
CA LEU A 87 3.60 -2.13 -19.90
C LEU A 87 4.55 -2.46 -21.06
N ARG A 88 4.61 -1.55 -22.04
CA ARG A 88 5.44 -1.64 -23.26
C ARG A 88 6.94 -1.36 -23.01
N ALA A 89 7.40 -1.43 -21.77
CA ALA A 89 8.81 -1.33 -21.42
C ALA A 89 9.45 -2.71 -21.48
N GLU A 90 10.72 -2.82 -21.89
CA GLU A 90 11.50 -4.05 -21.69
C GLU A 90 11.63 -4.31 -20.19
N VAL A 91 10.71 -5.10 -19.65
CA VAL A 91 10.76 -5.56 -18.27
C VAL A 91 11.52 -6.88 -18.27
N GLU A 92 12.77 -6.86 -17.81
CA GLU A 92 13.52 -8.07 -17.49
C GLU A 92 12.94 -8.66 -16.20
N PHE A 93 12.23 -9.78 -16.32
CA PHE A 93 11.69 -10.52 -15.18
C PHE A 93 12.78 -11.43 -14.60
N ILE A 94 13.02 -11.31 -13.30
CA ILE A 94 13.93 -12.19 -12.55
C ILE A 94 13.07 -13.10 -11.68
N ASP A 95 13.08 -14.39 -11.99
CA ASP A 95 12.20 -15.43 -11.42
C ASP A 95 12.73 -15.98 -10.08
N GLU A 96 13.25 -15.11 -9.22
CA GLU A 96 13.85 -15.45 -7.92
C GLU A 96 13.21 -14.60 -6.79
N THR A 97 13.66 -14.77 -5.54
CA THR A 97 13.11 -14.00 -4.41
C THR A 97 13.25 -12.48 -4.66
N PHE A 98 12.40 -11.64 -4.05
CA PHE A 98 12.47 -10.18 -4.23
C PHE A 98 13.88 -9.62 -3.96
N LYS A 99 14.60 -10.20 -2.99
CA LYS A 99 15.98 -9.82 -2.67
C LYS A 99 16.92 -10.10 -3.85
N ASP A 100 16.78 -11.25 -4.48
CA ASP A 100 17.61 -11.65 -5.61
C ASP A 100 17.25 -10.84 -6.86
N GLY A 101 15.95 -10.65 -7.12
CA GLY A 101 15.45 -9.77 -8.18
C GLY A 101 15.93 -8.33 -8.03
N SER A 102 15.95 -7.79 -6.80
CA SER A 102 16.48 -6.45 -6.55
C SER A 102 18.01 -6.37 -6.76
N SER A 103 18.73 -7.43 -6.39
CA SER A 103 20.19 -7.49 -6.56
C SER A 103 20.57 -7.57 -8.03
N GLU A 104 19.82 -8.35 -8.81
CA GLU A 104 20.06 -8.51 -10.24
C GLU A 104 19.66 -7.25 -11.03
N ALA A 105 18.55 -6.61 -10.67
CA ALA A 105 18.20 -5.31 -11.25
C ALA A 105 19.29 -4.24 -11.01
N ILE A 106 19.92 -4.25 -9.82
CA ILE A 106 21.06 -3.38 -9.53
C ILE A 106 22.29 -3.76 -10.37
N ARG A 107 22.59 -5.06 -10.55
CA ARG A 107 23.70 -5.50 -11.43
C ARG A 107 23.47 -5.08 -12.88
N ALA A 108 22.26 -5.28 -13.40
CA ALA A 108 21.87 -4.87 -14.75
C ALA A 108 21.90 -3.34 -14.94
N LEU A 109 21.57 -2.57 -13.89
CA LEU A 109 21.76 -1.11 -13.87
C LEU A 109 23.25 -0.73 -13.92
N MET A 110 24.10 -1.37 -13.10
CA MET A 110 25.54 -1.12 -13.08
C MET A 110 26.21 -1.44 -14.42
N GLY A 111 25.66 -2.37 -15.18
CA GLY A 111 26.13 -2.70 -16.54
C GLY A 111 25.91 -1.59 -17.57
N ASN A 112 24.94 -0.69 -17.35
CA ASN A 112 24.67 0.43 -18.25
C ASN A 112 23.86 1.54 -17.53
N LEU A 113 24.58 2.47 -16.90
CA LEU A 113 23.99 3.61 -16.19
C LEU A 113 23.57 4.76 -17.11
N GLU A 114 24.04 4.77 -18.36
CA GLU A 114 23.82 5.87 -19.29
C GLU A 114 22.44 5.82 -19.93
N THR A 115 21.90 4.61 -20.15
CA THR A 115 20.63 4.43 -20.88
C THR A 115 19.53 3.74 -20.08
N LYS A 116 19.87 3.11 -18.94
CA LYS A 116 18.93 2.38 -18.09
C LYS A 116 18.55 3.18 -16.86
N TYR A 117 17.26 3.26 -16.58
CA TYR A 117 16.72 3.77 -15.33
C TYR A 117 16.17 2.65 -14.47
N TYR A 118 16.60 2.56 -13.21
CA TYR A 118 16.02 1.62 -12.28
C TYR A 118 14.84 2.24 -11.55
N LEU A 119 13.67 1.66 -11.77
CA LEU A 119 12.41 2.10 -11.19
C LEU A 119 12.25 1.48 -9.79
N VAL A 120 12.56 2.28 -8.78
CA VAL A 120 12.59 1.83 -7.38
C VAL A 120 11.19 1.89 -6.76
N GLY A 121 10.76 0.80 -6.13
CA GLY A 121 9.65 0.81 -5.17
C GLY A 121 8.23 0.86 -5.77
N THR A 122 8.01 0.35 -6.99
CA THR A 122 6.65 0.33 -7.62
C THR A 122 6.16 -1.03 -8.10
N THR A 123 6.97 -2.07 -8.00
CA THR A 123 6.65 -3.46 -8.34
C THR A 123 7.29 -4.33 -7.25
N VAL A 124 6.74 -5.37 -6.64
CA VAL A 124 5.43 -5.97 -6.42
C VAL A 124 5.63 -6.72 -5.08
N GLY A 125 4.62 -6.79 -4.20
CA GLY A 125 4.74 -7.62 -2.99
C GLY A 125 4.65 -9.10 -3.38
N PRO A 126 5.54 -9.99 -2.91
CA PRO A 126 5.63 -11.36 -3.40
C PRO A 126 4.41 -12.22 -3.05
N HIS A 127 4.14 -13.22 -3.91
CA HIS A 127 3.30 -14.39 -3.62
C HIS A 127 3.94 -15.63 -4.29
N PRO A 128 4.05 -16.83 -3.66
CA PRO A 128 3.61 -17.25 -2.33
C PRO A 128 4.81 -17.41 -1.36
N CYS A 129 4.93 -16.57 -0.34
CA CYS A 129 5.63 -16.93 0.91
C CYS A 129 5.34 -15.88 2.01
N PRO A 130 5.39 -16.27 3.29
CA PRO A 130 4.81 -15.54 4.41
C PRO A 130 5.74 -14.42 4.87
N SER A 131 5.78 -13.29 4.15
CA SER A 131 6.53 -12.11 4.60
C SER A 131 5.98 -10.86 3.89
N MET A 132 4.94 -10.24 4.45
CA MET A 132 4.47 -8.96 3.95
C MET A 132 5.55 -7.89 4.15
N VAL A 133 6.27 -7.57 3.09
CA VAL A 133 7.13 -6.39 3.05
C VAL A 133 6.22 -5.16 3.07
N TRP A 134 6.20 -4.48 4.22
CA TRP A 134 5.53 -3.20 4.39
C TRP A 134 6.18 -2.17 3.46
N SER A 135 5.45 -1.75 2.44
CA SER A 135 5.89 -0.66 1.56
C SER A 135 5.54 0.67 2.24
N GLY A 136 6.47 1.22 3.01
CA GLY A 136 6.31 2.51 3.69
C GLY A 136 5.96 3.69 2.77
N SER A 137 6.04 3.52 1.45
CA SER A 137 5.61 4.50 0.45
C SER A 137 4.11 4.83 0.53
N ASN A 138 3.24 3.86 0.84
CA ASN A 138 1.80 4.13 0.96
C ASN A 138 1.47 4.98 2.20
N ALA A 139 2.04 4.59 3.34
CA ALA A 139 1.86 5.29 4.60
C ALA A 139 2.47 6.70 4.53
N LEU A 140 3.70 6.82 4.03
CA LEU A 140 4.35 8.12 3.83
C LEU A 140 3.57 9.03 2.87
N GLY A 141 3.03 8.48 1.78
CA GLY A 141 2.25 9.26 0.81
C GLY A 141 1.01 9.90 1.45
N LEU A 142 0.32 9.18 2.34
CA LEU A 142 -0.82 9.73 3.08
C LEU A 142 -0.37 10.66 4.21
N PHE A 143 0.68 10.30 4.94
CA PHE A 143 1.12 11.04 6.12
C PHE A 143 1.83 12.34 5.80
N HIS A 144 2.46 12.47 4.64
CA HIS A 144 3.31 13.61 4.27
C HIS A 144 2.64 14.96 4.56
N GLU A 145 1.39 15.14 4.13
CA GLU A 145 0.64 16.38 4.30
C GLU A 145 0.32 16.69 5.78
N PHE A 146 0.25 15.67 6.63
CA PHE A 146 -0.16 15.78 8.03
C PHE A 146 1.01 15.73 9.01
N ILE A 147 2.26 15.61 8.56
CA ILE A 147 3.42 15.49 9.46
C ILE A 147 3.50 16.67 10.45
N ASN A 148 3.13 17.86 10.02
CA ASN A 148 3.17 19.07 10.85
C ASN A 148 1.88 19.32 11.65
N ASP A 149 0.81 18.55 11.40
CA ASP A 149 -0.46 18.70 12.10
C ASP A 149 -0.47 17.89 13.40
N GLU A 150 -0.15 18.54 14.52
CA GLU A 150 -0.05 17.89 15.83
C GLU A 150 -1.38 17.27 16.31
N ASP A 151 -2.50 17.83 15.86
CA ASP A 151 -3.85 17.32 16.15
C ASP A 151 -4.16 16.01 15.41
N VAL A 152 -3.37 15.66 14.38
CA VAL A 152 -3.55 14.44 13.58
C VAL A 152 -2.62 13.35 14.10
N ARG A 153 -3.22 12.27 14.62
CA ARG A 153 -2.48 11.08 15.04
C ARG A 153 -2.14 10.22 13.82
N LEU A 154 -0.84 9.96 13.62
CA LEU A 154 -0.34 9.09 12.55
C LEU A 154 -0.05 7.70 13.12
N ILE A 155 -0.68 6.68 12.53
CA ILE A 155 -0.65 5.31 13.02
C ILE A 155 -0.24 4.39 11.88
N GLY A 156 0.95 3.79 12.01
CA GLY A 156 1.43 2.72 11.16
C GLY A 156 1.01 1.35 11.72
N VAL A 157 0.54 0.45 10.85
CA VAL A 157 0.20 -0.92 11.23
C VAL A 157 0.97 -1.91 10.38
N GLU A 158 1.57 -2.89 11.04
CA GLU A 158 2.40 -3.94 10.47
C GLU A 158 1.81 -5.32 10.80
N ALA A 159 2.26 -6.36 10.09
CA ALA A 159 1.95 -7.73 10.47
C ALA A 159 2.80 -8.18 11.66
N ALA A 160 2.20 -8.92 12.59
CA ALA A 160 2.89 -9.52 13.72
C ALA A 160 3.89 -10.61 13.23
N GLY A 161 5.02 -10.75 13.92
CA GLY A 161 6.07 -11.71 13.56
C GLY A 161 7.05 -11.23 12.49
N LEU A 162 6.83 -10.03 11.93
CA LEU A 162 7.76 -9.40 10.99
C LEU A 162 8.62 -8.39 11.75
N GLU A 163 9.74 -8.83 12.31
CA GLU A 163 10.85 -7.92 12.52
C GLU A 163 11.31 -7.46 11.14
N ASN A 164 10.84 -6.30 10.67
CA ASN A 164 11.17 -5.78 9.35
C ASN A 164 12.53 -5.05 9.42
N PRO A 165 13.63 -5.61 8.89
CA PRO A 165 14.92 -4.91 8.86
C PRO A 165 14.96 -3.75 7.85
N GLY A 166 13.91 -3.58 7.03
CA GLY A 166 13.92 -2.73 5.82
C GLY A 166 12.91 -1.58 5.78
N VAL A 167 12.53 -1.01 6.92
CA VAL A 167 11.65 0.18 6.95
C VAL A 167 12.38 1.40 6.37
N GLY A 168 11.72 2.14 5.48
CA GLY A 168 12.30 3.34 4.85
C GLY A 168 12.77 4.39 5.87
N PRO A 169 13.87 5.12 5.60
CA PRO A 169 14.53 5.97 6.58
C PRO A 169 13.62 7.07 7.15
N LYS A 170 12.72 7.62 6.32
CA LYS A 170 11.78 8.66 6.77
C LYS A 170 10.77 8.11 7.79
N VAL A 171 10.28 6.90 7.59
CA VAL A 171 9.39 6.24 8.54
C VAL A 171 10.11 5.94 9.83
N ARG A 172 11.33 5.39 9.73
CA ARG A 172 12.17 5.11 10.88
C ARG A 172 12.40 6.38 11.71
N PHE A 173 12.70 7.49 11.04
CA PHE A 173 12.83 8.79 11.67
C PHE A 173 11.53 9.25 12.37
N LEU A 174 10.37 9.14 11.69
CA LEU A 174 9.07 9.52 12.29
C LEU A 174 8.71 8.68 13.52
N LYS A 175 9.10 7.40 13.52
CA LYS A 175 8.99 6.50 14.68
C LYS A 175 9.91 6.93 15.82
N GLU A 176 11.16 7.27 15.52
CA GLU A 176 12.16 7.68 16.53
C GLU A 176 11.79 8.98 17.23
N ILE A 177 11.24 9.95 16.50
CA ILE A 177 10.75 11.21 17.09
C ILE A 177 9.37 11.07 17.75
N GLY A 178 8.75 9.87 17.71
CA GLY A 178 7.44 9.61 18.29
C GLY A 178 6.25 10.22 17.55
N ARG A 179 6.46 10.74 16.32
CA ARG A 179 5.41 11.36 15.50
C ARG A 179 4.44 10.33 14.93
N GLU A 180 4.95 9.15 14.59
CA GLU A 180 4.19 8.01 14.08
C GLU A 180 4.27 6.85 15.08
N LYS A 181 3.12 6.26 15.42
CA LYS A 181 3.06 5.09 16.32
C LYS A 181 2.83 3.81 15.52
N PHE A 182 3.66 2.80 15.78
CA PHE A 182 3.60 1.51 15.11
C PHE A 182 2.89 0.47 15.97
N HIS A 183 1.96 -0.25 15.34
CA HIS A 183 1.25 -1.36 15.94
C HIS A 183 1.32 -2.59 15.04
N THR A 184 1.09 -3.76 15.62
CA THR A 184 1.08 -5.02 14.87
C THR A 184 -0.28 -5.70 14.94
N THR A 185 -0.60 -6.45 13.89
CA THR A 185 -1.82 -7.26 13.77
C THR A 185 -1.47 -8.63 13.19
N THR A 186 -2.17 -9.69 13.58
CA THR A 186 -1.88 -11.03 13.07
C THR A 186 -2.55 -11.28 11.72
N SER A 187 -2.08 -12.30 11.01
CA SER A 187 -2.68 -12.73 9.74
C SER A 187 -4.15 -13.13 9.91
N GLU A 188 -4.50 -13.78 11.02
CA GLU A 188 -5.88 -14.17 11.35
C GLU A 188 -6.77 -12.94 11.50
N GLU A 189 -6.30 -11.92 12.22
CA GLU A 189 -7.01 -10.65 12.41
C GLU A 189 -7.25 -9.95 11.07
N ALA A 190 -6.24 -9.95 10.18
CA ALA A 190 -6.35 -9.38 8.85
C ALA A 190 -7.34 -10.14 7.95
N ILE A 191 -7.33 -11.48 7.97
CA ILE A 191 -8.26 -12.31 7.19
C ILE A 191 -9.71 -12.13 7.69
N ALA A 192 -9.92 -12.11 9.00
CA ALA A 192 -11.23 -11.85 9.59
C ALA A 192 -11.76 -10.47 9.16
N THR A 193 -10.89 -9.46 9.18
CA THR A 193 -11.24 -8.11 8.77
C THR A 193 -11.47 -7.98 7.26
N TYR A 194 -10.72 -8.75 6.46
CA TYR A 194 -10.99 -8.90 5.03
C TYR A 194 -12.42 -9.32 4.78
N ARG A 195 -12.82 -10.46 5.37
CA ARG A 195 -14.17 -11.01 5.22
C ARG A 195 -15.24 -10.00 5.68
N ARG A 196 -14.98 -9.31 6.79
CA ARG A 196 -15.89 -8.27 7.31
C ARG A 196 -16.07 -7.12 6.33
N LEU A 197 -15.00 -6.55 5.78
CA LEU A 197 -15.13 -5.43 4.85
C LEU A 197 -15.92 -5.84 3.60
N CYS A 198 -15.67 -7.05 3.08
CA CYS A 198 -16.44 -7.60 1.96
C CYS A 198 -17.92 -7.73 2.31
N GLN A 199 -18.26 -8.20 3.52
CA GLN A 199 -19.65 -8.41 3.94
C GLN A 199 -20.39 -7.10 4.23
N LEU A 200 -19.71 -6.11 4.84
CA LEU A 200 -20.33 -4.87 5.27
C LEU A 200 -20.37 -3.82 4.15
N GLU A 201 -19.27 -3.67 3.41
CA GLU A 201 -19.12 -2.58 2.43
C GLU A 201 -19.08 -3.07 0.98
N GLY A 202 -19.00 -4.39 0.74
CA GLY A 202 -18.83 -4.93 -0.61
C GLY A 202 -17.49 -4.57 -1.25
N ILE A 203 -16.47 -4.24 -0.44
CA ILE A 203 -15.15 -3.81 -0.90
C ILE A 203 -14.16 -4.98 -0.71
N PHE A 204 -13.47 -5.34 -1.79
CA PHE A 204 -12.40 -6.34 -1.81
C PHE A 204 -11.03 -5.64 -1.86
N GLN A 205 -10.43 -5.44 -0.70
CA GLN A 205 -9.11 -4.82 -0.53
C GLN A 205 -7.98 -5.85 -0.61
N ALA A 206 -6.73 -5.40 -0.62
CA ALA A 206 -5.58 -6.28 -0.48
C ALA A 206 -5.35 -6.72 0.98
N LEU A 207 -4.80 -7.91 1.20
CA LEU A 207 -4.49 -8.42 2.55
C LEU A 207 -3.53 -7.52 3.32
N GLU A 208 -2.62 -6.81 2.63
CA GLU A 208 -1.74 -5.84 3.28
C GLU A 208 -2.54 -4.67 3.90
N ALA A 209 -3.57 -4.17 3.21
CA ALA A 209 -4.45 -3.12 3.74
C ALA A 209 -5.35 -3.63 4.88
N SER A 210 -5.69 -4.93 4.88
CA SER A 210 -6.50 -5.53 5.93
C SER A 210 -5.85 -5.50 7.31
N HIS A 211 -4.52 -5.41 7.40
CA HIS A 211 -3.82 -5.25 8.69
C HIS A 211 -4.15 -3.91 9.35
N ALA A 212 -4.14 -2.82 8.56
CA ALA A 212 -4.53 -1.49 9.05
C ALA A 212 -5.99 -1.46 9.53
N LEU A 213 -6.88 -2.13 8.80
CA LEU A 213 -8.28 -2.26 9.21
C LEU A 213 -8.44 -3.15 10.45
N ALA A 214 -7.67 -4.23 10.58
CA ALA A 214 -7.74 -5.14 11.72
C ALA A 214 -7.38 -4.44 13.04
N PHE A 215 -6.49 -3.45 12.97
CA PHE A 215 -6.14 -2.65 14.14
C PHE A 215 -7.31 -1.78 14.65
N LEU A 216 -8.33 -1.52 13.83
CA LEU A 216 -9.53 -0.81 14.26
C LEU A 216 -10.23 -1.51 15.44
N GLU A 217 -10.19 -2.84 15.51
CA GLU A 217 -10.73 -3.59 16.66
C GLU A 217 -10.12 -3.15 18.00
N LYS A 218 -8.82 -2.84 17.98
CA LYS A 218 -8.05 -2.41 19.16
C LYS A 218 -8.15 -0.89 19.36
N LEU A 219 -8.24 -0.14 18.27
CA LEU A 219 -8.22 1.33 18.28
C LEU A 219 -9.58 1.93 18.62
N CYS A 220 -10.66 1.49 17.96
CA CYS A 220 -12.00 2.07 18.08
C CYS A 220 -12.49 2.21 19.53
N PRO A 221 -12.33 1.21 20.42
CA PRO A 221 -12.78 1.33 21.81
C PRO A 221 -12.04 2.39 22.63
N THR A 222 -10.84 2.81 22.19
CA THR A 222 -9.99 3.77 22.91
C THR A 222 -10.23 5.22 22.48
N LEU A 223 -10.98 5.43 21.40
CA LEU A 223 -11.20 6.74 20.81
C LEU A 223 -12.51 7.37 21.35
N PRO A 224 -12.52 8.70 21.56
CA PRO A 224 -13.73 9.39 21.98
C PRO A 224 -14.79 9.37 20.87
N ASN A 225 -16.06 9.46 21.28
CA ASN A 225 -17.19 9.56 20.37
C ASN A 225 -17.01 10.73 19.38
N GLY A 226 -17.34 10.52 18.11
CA GLY A 226 -17.20 11.52 17.05
C GLY A 226 -15.80 11.66 16.47
N THR A 227 -14.83 10.84 16.92
CA THR A 227 -13.50 10.80 16.29
C THR A 227 -13.62 10.30 14.85
N LYS A 228 -12.98 11.02 13.92
CA LYS A 228 -12.88 10.62 12.52
C LYS A 228 -11.58 9.86 12.30
N VAL A 229 -11.68 8.68 11.70
CA VAL A 229 -10.54 7.83 11.37
C VAL A 229 -10.49 7.64 9.86
N VAL A 230 -9.35 7.99 9.26
CA VAL A 230 -9.09 7.74 7.84
C VAL A 230 -8.18 6.53 7.72
N VAL A 231 -8.63 5.52 6.99
CA VAL A 231 -7.86 4.31 6.70
C VAL A 231 -7.52 4.27 5.22
N ASN A 232 -6.25 4.02 4.90
CA ASN A 232 -5.80 3.95 3.53
C ASN A 232 -5.99 2.54 2.94
N LEU A 233 -6.83 2.40 1.92
CA LEU A 233 -6.94 1.17 1.15
C LEU A 233 -5.92 1.21 0.02
N SER A 234 -4.75 0.63 0.27
CA SER A 234 -3.59 0.68 -0.63
C SER A 234 -3.87 0.16 -2.05
N SER A 235 -4.59 -0.95 -2.15
CA SER A 235 -4.85 -1.62 -3.41
C SER A 235 -6.04 -2.57 -3.30
N ARG A 236 -6.55 -2.98 -4.46
CA ARG A 236 -7.42 -4.14 -4.62
C ARG A 236 -6.60 -5.28 -5.22
N ARG A 237 -6.60 -6.42 -4.54
CA ARG A 237 -5.98 -7.67 -5.04
C ARG A 237 -7.07 -8.73 -5.12
N ASP A 238 -7.70 -8.87 -6.29
CA ASP A 238 -8.71 -9.92 -6.50
C ASP A 238 -8.13 -11.34 -6.30
N LYS A 239 -6.83 -11.53 -6.55
CA LYS A 239 -6.11 -12.79 -6.30
C LYS A 239 -6.12 -13.19 -4.81
N ASP A 240 -6.13 -12.22 -3.89
CA ASP A 240 -6.13 -12.49 -2.45
C ASP A 240 -7.46 -13.11 -1.99
N ALA A 241 -8.55 -12.87 -2.74
CA ALA A 241 -9.83 -13.49 -2.44
C ALA A 241 -9.71 -15.01 -2.42
N THR A 242 -8.95 -15.60 -3.36
CA THR A 242 -8.69 -17.04 -3.39
C THR A 242 -8.01 -17.54 -2.11
N ILE A 243 -6.99 -16.81 -1.63
CA ILE A 243 -6.28 -17.12 -0.38
C ILE A 243 -7.27 -17.08 0.79
N VAL A 244 -8.07 -16.03 0.89
CA VAL A 244 -9.04 -15.84 1.98
C VAL A 244 -10.15 -16.89 1.95
N PHE A 245 -10.62 -17.30 0.78
CA PHE A 245 -11.66 -18.33 0.64
C PHE A 245 -11.13 -19.74 0.91
N GLN A 246 -9.86 -20.01 0.62
CA GLN A 246 -9.22 -21.29 0.89
C GLN A 246 -8.66 -21.40 2.32
N TYR A 247 -8.51 -20.27 3.02
CA TYR A 247 -7.97 -20.24 4.38
C TYR A 247 -8.86 -21.01 5.36
N GLN A 248 -8.33 -22.14 5.85
CA GLN A 248 -8.86 -22.92 6.96
C GLN A 248 -7.99 -22.67 8.21
N PRO A 249 -8.58 -22.33 9.37
CA PRO A 249 -7.83 -22.02 10.60
C PRO A 249 -6.90 -23.14 11.08
N ASP A 250 -7.20 -24.39 10.71
CA ASP A 250 -6.53 -25.59 11.22
C ASP A 250 -5.49 -26.19 10.25
N GLN A 251 -5.25 -25.57 9.08
CA GLN A 251 -4.13 -25.94 8.22
C GLN A 251 -2.91 -25.07 8.56
N LEU A 252 -2.22 -25.45 9.64
CA LEU A 252 -0.83 -25.09 9.84
C LEU A 252 -0.02 -25.57 8.63
N ILE A 253 0.56 -24.64 7.90
CA ILE A 253 1.60 -24.92 6.92
C ILE A 253 2.86 -25.18 7.76
N ASP A 254 3.24 -26.45 7.89
CA ASP A 254 4.61 -26.86 8.26
C ASP A 254 5.60 -26.47 7.15
#